data_AF-A0A958NFI0-F1
#
_entry.id   AF-A0A958NFI0-F1
#
_cell.length_a   1.000
_cell.length_b   1.000
_cell.length_c   1.000
_cell.angle_alpha   90.00
_cell.angle_beta   90.00
_cell.angle_gamma   90.00
#
_symmetry.space_group_name_H-M   'P 1'
#
loop_
_entity.id
_entity.type
_entity.pdbx_description
1 polymer ?
#
loop_
_entity_poly.entity_id
_entity_poly.type
_entity_poly.pdbx_seq_one_letter_code
_entity_poly.pdbx_strand_id
1 'polypeptide(L)'
;MKNKYSLFLLFALGLVSSGLMAQNIRVPQAQMRAQAEEKPYYMNQPQSAIAAFGDTISGMYWDFASGFPSNWTMVDNSGSGNNWEYTTDSVINCVFVNNFKFASTTASDGYMLFFGNKFNADAACTTYLGDTPWDGYIQTNELDLSAYNSVILKFQHAYRFCCAGNAALSVFVSNDTINWTEYKVNTLPPNTASTNPTNVSLNISSVAAGQSKVYIRFHLYNTAHYYWTVDDVAVTEGATNDVQLTTEAADYNYQYGGFYTQMPLAQASTSNITW
;
A
#
# COMPACT_ATOMS: atom_id res chain seq x y z
N MET A 1 22.26 11.95 -112.00
CA MET A 1 21.17 12.74 -112.62
C MET A 1 20.25 13.23 -111.50
N LYS A 2 20.11 14.55 -111.37
CA LYS A 2 19.36 15.28 -110.32
C LYS A 2 17.93 15.58 -110.81
N ASN A 3 16.94 15.56 -109.92
CA ASN A 3 15.67 16.32 -109.99
C ASN A 3 15.20 16.51 -108.52
N LYS A 4 15.20 17.69 -107.90
CA LYS A 4 14.50 18.98 -108.08
C LYS A 4 13.21 19.09 -107.22
N TYR A 5 13.09 20.25 -106.59
CA TYR A 5 12.24 20.72 -105.49
C TYR A 5 10.76 21.01 -105.84
N SER A 6 9.86 21.06 -104.83
CA SER A 6 8.75 22.04 -104.64
C SER A 6 7.99 21.72 -103.34
N LEU A 7 8.03 22.53 -102.27
CA LEU A 7 7.25 23.75 -101.97
C LEU A 7 5.75 23.48 -101.68
N PHE A 8 5.30 23.69 -100.44
CA PHE A 8 4.07 24.46 -100.14
C PHE A 8 3.99 24.85 -98.65
N LEU A 9 3.87 26.16 -98.41
CA LEU A 9 3.51 26.84 -97.17
C LEU A 9 1.99 26.82 -96.99
N LEU A 10 1.50 26.77 -95.74
CA LEU A 10 0.26 27.46 -95.35
C LEU A 10 0.19 27.73 -93.83
N PHE A 11 -0.25 28.96 -93.55
CA PHE A 11 -0.37 29.71 -92.29
C PHE A 11 -1.36 29.13 -91.26
N ALA A 12 -1.13 29.38 -89.95
CA ALA A 12 -2.04 30.20 -89.11
C ALA A 12 -1.53 30.35 -87.66
N LEU A 13 -1.58 31.60 -87.17
CA LEU A 13 -1.30 32.07 -85.81
C LEU A 13 -2.34 31.56 -84.79
N GLY A 14 -1.93 31.48 -83.51
CA GLY A 14 -2.87 31.77 -82.42
C GLY A 14 -2.49 31.26 -81.03
N LEU A 15 -2.14 32.21 -80.16
CA LEU A 15 -2.31 32.22 -78.69
C LEU A 15 -1.21 31.58 -77.82
N VAL A 16 -0.45 32.50 -77.22
CA VAL A 16 0.37 32.33 -76.02
C VAL A 16 -0.54 32.04 -74.83
N SER A 17 -0.36 30.89 -74.18
CA SER A 17 -0.77 30.70 -72.79
C SER A 17 0.45 30.36 -71.96
N SER A 18 0.82 31.26 -71.05
CA SER A 18 1.81 31.03 -70.02
C SER A 18 1.31 29.96 -69.03
N GLY A 19 1.77 28.72 -69.20
CA GLY A 19 1.65 27.69 -68.18
C GLY A 19 2.79 27.83 -67.17
N LEU A 20 2.44 28.09 -65.92
CA LEU A 20 3.36 27.98 -64.78
C LEU A 20 3.87 26.53 -64.70
N MET A 21 5.19 26.36 -64.79
CA MET A 21 5.85 25.10 -64.43
C MET A 21 5.85 24.96 -62.91
N ALA A 22 4.94 24.15 -62.36
CA ALA A 22 5.11 23.61 -61.01
C ALA A 22 6.05 22.39 -61.10
N GLN A 23 7.29 22.52 -60.67
CA GLN A 23 8.22 21.39 -60.55
C GLN A 23 7.82 20.56 -59.33
N ASN A 24 7.28 19.36 -59.55
CA ASN A 24 7.07 18.37 -58.50
C ASN A 24 8.42 17.73 -58.12
N ILE A 25 9.01 18.15 -57.00
CA ILE A 25 10.12 17.43 -56.37
C ILE A 25 9.56 16.13 -55.79
N ARG A 26 9.86 14.99 -56.44
CA ARG A 26 9.65 13.67 -55.82
C ARG A 26 10.81 13.40 -54.88
N VAL A 27 10.56 13.42 -53.57
CA VAL A 27 11.50 12.92 -52.57
C VAL A 27 11.51 11.39 -52.65
N PRO A 28 12.66 10.72 -52.85
CA PRO A 28 12.73 9.26 -52.81
C PRO A 28 12.44 8.77 -51.39
N GLN A 29 11.43 7.92 -51.21
CA GLN A 29 11.30 7.15 -49.99
C GLN A 29 12.39 6.08 -49.96
N ALA A 30 13.47 6.33 -49.22
CA ALA A 30 14.39 5.28 -48.85
C ALA A 30 13.64 4.27 -47.97
N GLN A 31 13.43 3.05 -48.46
CA GLN A 31 13.03 1.93 -47.62
C GLN A 31 14.20 1.58 -46.71
N MET A 32 14.25 2.15 -45.51
CA MET A 32 15.12 1.65 -44.46
C MET A 32 14.56 0.29 -44.01
N ARG A 33 15.13 -0.81 -44.50
CA ARG A 33 15.02 -2.10 -43.81
C ARG A 33 15.89 -2.00 -42.55
N ALA A 34 15.27 -1.71 -41.41
CA ALA A 34 15.90 -1.93 -40.12
C ALA A 34 16.08 -3.45 -39.95
N GLN A 35 17.28 -3.96 -40.18
CA GLN A 35 17.67 -5.24 -39.59
C GLN A 35 18.05 -4.93 -38.14
N ALA A 36 17.09 -5.11 -37.24
CA ALA A 36 17.38 -5.12 -35.81
C ALA A 36 18.17 -6.41 -35.51
N GLU A 37 19.46 -6.27 -35.22
CA GLU A 37 20.26 -7.36 -34.68
C GLU A 37 19.87 -7.53 -33.20
N GLU A 38 19.05 -8.53 -32.88
CA GLU A 38 18.70 -8.85 -31.50
C GLU A 38 19.94 -9.39 -30.79
N LYS A 39 20.57 -8.55 -29.96
CA LYS A 39 21.55 -9.04 -28.99
C LYS A 39 20.79 -9.80 -27.89
N PRO A 40 21.12 -11.07 -27.61
CA PRO A 40 20.47 -11.80 -26.53
C PRO A 40 20.77 -11.09 -25.20
N TYR A 41 19.70 -10.71 -24.50
CA TYR A 41 19.80 -10.24 -23.12
C TYR A 41 20.20 -11.44 -22.26
N TYR A 42 21.42 -11.43 -21.74
CA TYR A 42 21.77 -12.34 -20.67
C TYR A 42 20.98 -11.91 -19.43
N MET A 43 19.91 -12.63 -19.12
CA MET A 43 19.29 -12.57 -17.80
C MET A 43 20.35 -12.99 -16.81
N ASN A 44 20.99 -12.01 -16.15
CA ASN A 44 21.73 -12.30 -14.94
C ASN A 44 20.75 -13.00 -13.99
N GLN A 45 21.24 -14.05 -13.32
CA GLN A 45 20.58 -14.77 -12.23
C GLN A 45 19.75 -13.80 -11.38
N PRO A 46 18.58 -14.18 -10.84
CA PRO A 46 17.74 -13.26 -10.07
C PRO A 46 18.56 -12.71 -8.91
N GLN A 47 19.05 -11.49 -9.08
CA GLN A 47 19.44 -10.65 -7.97
C GLN A 47 18.15 -10.44 -7.19
N SER A 48 18.14 -10.85 -5.92
CA SER A 48 16.99 -10.77 -5.02
C SER A 48 16.20 -9.52 -5.34
N ALA A 49 14.98 -9.70 -5.85
CA ALA A 49 14.17 -8.60 -6.33
C ALA A 49 13.98 -7.63 -5.16
N ILE A 50 14.57 -6.44 -5.27
CA ILE A 50 14.15 -5.32 -4.44
C ILE A 50 12.68 -5.13 -4.81
N ALA A 51 11.81 -5.29 -3.82
CA ALA A 51 10.37 -5.20 -4.01
C ALA A 51 10.02 -3.85 -4.66
N ALA A 52 9.03 -3.79 -5.55
CA ALA A 52 8.63 -2.48 -6.06
C ALA A 52 7.92 -1.69 -4.94
N PHE A 53 7.80 -0.38 -5.10
CA PHE A 53 7.06 0.43 -4.14
C PHE A 53 5.65 -0.13 -3.90
N GLY A 54 5.29 -0.30 -2.61
CA GLY A 54 4.00 -0.82 -2.20
C GLY A 54 3.90 -2.35 -2.21
N ASP A 55 4.89 -3.05 -2.76
CA ASP A 55 4.98 -4.50 -2.72
C ASP A 55 5.32 -4.96 -1.29
N THR A 56 4.83 -6.15 -0.97
CA THR A 56 5.20 -6.83 0.26
C THR A 56 6.62 -7.36 0.15
N ILE A 57 7.43 -7.06 1.16
CA ILE A 57 8.79 -7.55 1.25
C ILE A 57 8.75 -9.08 1.30
N SER A 58 9.60 -9.71 0.49
CA SER A 58 9.61 -11.17 0.34
C SER A 58 9.69 -11.89 1.70
N GLY A 59 8.72 -12.76 1.96
CA GLY A 59 8.64 -13.53 3.21
C GLY A 59 8.10 -12.77 4.42
N MET A 60 7.61 -11.53 4.23
CA MET A 60 7.03 -10.71 5.30
C MET A 60 5.53 -10.46 5.08
N TYR A 61 4.81 -11.53 4.74
CA TYR A 61 3.36 -11.61 4.70
C TYR A 61 2.89 -12.76 5.59
N TRP A 62 1.88 -12.49 6.43
CA TRP A 62 1.29 -13.47 7.34
C TRP A 62 -0.23 -13.31 7.35
N ASP A 63 -0.91 -14.25 6.69
CA ASP A 63 -2.38 -14.47 6.68
C ASP A 63 -2.82 -15.50 7.73
N PHE A 64 -1.86 -16.08 8.48
CA PHE A 64 -2.10 -17.13 9.47
C PHE A 64 -2.79 -18.40 8.96
N ALA A 65 -2.85 -18.65 7.64
CA ALA A 65 -3.48 -19.84 7.06
C ALA A 65 -2.88 -21.18 7.57
N SER A 66 -1.62 -21.15 8.03
CA SER A 66 -0.91 -22.29 8.62
C SER A 66 -0.82 -22.24 10.15
N GLY A 67 -1.63 -21.41 10.80
CA GLY A 67 -1.60 -21.18 12.25
C GLY A 67 -0.60 -20.11 12.70
N PHE A 68 -0.37 -20.05 14.02
CA PHE A 68 0.61 -19.15 14.61
C PHE A 68 2.04 -19.50 14.15
N PRO A 69 2.82 -18.55 13.60
CA PRO A 69 4.16 -18.84 13.08
C PRO A 69 5.10 -19.38 14.17
N SER A 70 5.74 -20.52 13.92
CA SER A 70 6.59 -21.21 14.91
C SER A 70 7.85 -20.43 15.32
N ASN A 71 8.26 -19.46 14.51
CA ASN A 71 9.40 -18.59 14.76
C ASN A 71 9.00 -17.26 15.44
N TRP A 72 7.70 -17.00 15.59
CA TRP A 72 7.20 -15.89 16.39
C TRP A 72 7.16 -16.27 17.87
N THR A 73 7.11 -15.26 18.73
CA THR A 73 6.96 -15.45 20.17
C THR A 73 5.59 -14.97 20.63
N MET A 74 5.04 -15.68 21.59
CA MET A 74 3.78 -15.34 22.26
C MET A 74 4.05 -15.31 23.76
N VAL A 75 3.69 -14.22 24.42
CA VAL A 75 4.04 -13.97 25.82
C VAL A 75 2.81 -13.52 26.59
N ASP A 76 2.56 -14.20 27.71
CA ASP A 76 1.54 -13.83 28.71
C ASP A 76 2.27 -13.12 29.85
N ASN A 77 2.26 -11.79 29.83
CA ASN A 77 2.86 -11.00 30.89
C ASN A 77 2.01 -11.02 32.18
N SER A 78 0.75 -11.43 32.08
CA SER A 78 -0.16 -11.55 33.23
C SER A 78 0.13 -12.80 34.06
N GLY A 79 0.81 -13.80 33.48
CA GLY A 79 1.13 -15.07 34.14
C GLY A 79 -0.10 -15.93 34.47
N SER A 80 -1.18 -15.73 33.72
CA SER A 80 -2.50 -16.32 33.98
C SER A 80 -2.75 -17.62 33.21
N GLY A 81 -1.96 -17.89 32.17
CA GLY A 81 -2.21 -18.95 31.19
C GLY A 81 -3.18 -18.54 30.07
N ASN A 82 -3.76 -17.33 30.14
CA ASN A 82 -4.63 -16.78 29.11
C ASN A 82 -3.84 -15.86 28.17
N ASN A 83 -3.94 -16.08 26.86
CA ASN A 83 -3.18 -15.31 25.88
C ASN A 83 -3.85 -15.27 24.51
N TRP A 84 -3.16 -14.69 23.52
CA TRP A 84 -3.49 -14.79 22.10
C TRP A 84 -3.73 -16.25 21.69
N GLU A 85 -4.74 -16.47 20.87
CA GLU A 85 -5.07 -17.77 20.27
C GLU A 85 -5.18 -17.62 18.75
N TYR A 86 -4.71 -18.63 18.03
CA TYR A 86 -5.08 -18.81 16.62
C TYR A 86 -6.49 -19.41 16.58
N THR A 87 -7.34 -18.92 15.70
CA THR A 87 -8.68 -19.46 15.50
C THR A 87 -9.09 -19.45 14.04
N THR A 88 -9.98 -20.38 13.69
CA THR A 88 -10.72 -20.44 12.42
C THR A 88 -12.22 -20.30 12.66
N ASP A 89 -12.61 -19.90 13.87
CA ASP A 89 -14.01 -19.80 14.26
C ASP A 89 -14.72 -18.76 13.40
N SER A 90 -15.75 -19.25 12.71
CA SER A 90 -16.59 -18.41 11.85
C SER A 90 -17.48 -17.44 12.63
N VAL A 91 -17.72 -17.71 13.92
CA VAL A 91 -18.50 -16.87 14.83
C VAL A 91 -17.96 -17.04 16.25
N ILE A 92 -17.64 -15.92 16.88
CA ILE A 92 -17.19 -15.83 18.27
C ILE A 92 -18.35 -15.32 19.14
N ASN A 93 -18.60 -16.04 20.23
CA ASN A 93 -19.60 -15.68 21.23
C ASN A 93 -19.02 -15.74 22.64
N CYS A 94 -19.39 -14.78 23.47
CA CYS A 94 -19.22 -14.80 24.91
C CYS A 94 -20.15 -13.76 25.54
N VAL A 95 -20.28 -13.74 26.87
CA VAL A 95 -21.02 -12.70 27.59
C VAL A 95 -20.64 -11.32 27.05
N PHE A 96 -21.59 -10.47 26.64
CA PHE A 96 -21.33 -9.15 26.00
C PHE A 96 -20.66 -9.13 24.61
N VAL A 97 -20.29 -10.27 24.03
CA VAL A 97 -19.80 -10.43 22.65
C VAL A 97 -20.70 -11.39 21.90
N ASN A 98 -21.60 -10.86 21.07
CA ASN A 98 -22.62 -11.65 20.40
C ASN A 98 -22.40 -11.67 18.89
N ASN A 99 -22.33 -12.87 18.31
CA ASN A 99 -22.20 -13.11 16.87
C ASN A 99 -21.07 -12.30 16.20
N PHE A 100 -19.93 -12.15 16.87
CA PHE A 100 -18.79 -11.47 16.25
C PHE A 100 -18.16 -12.41 15.21
N LYS A 101 -18.08 -11.96 13.96
CA LYS A 101 -17.39 -12.67 12.88
C LYS A 101 -16.33 -11.74 12.30
N PHE A 102 -15.06 -12.04 12.50
CA PHE A 102 -14.01 -11.25 11.88
C PHE A 102 -14.06 -11.40 10.35
N ALA A 103 -13.81 -10.30 9.64
CA ALA A 103 -14.03 -10.21 8.20
C ALA A 103 -12.80 -9.66 7.46
N SER A 104 -11.58 -9.98 7.92
CA SER A 104 -10.38 -9.79 7.10
C SER A 104 -10.50 -10.52 5.76
N THR A 105 -9.64 -10.15 4.82
CA THR A 105 -9.61 -10.68 3.45
C THR A 105 -9.44 -12.19 3.47
N THR A 106 -8.59 -12.69 4.36
CA THR A 106 -8.27 -14.11 4.52
C THR A 106 -8.95 -14.78 5.71
N ALA A 107 -9.83 -14.11 6.46
CA ALA A 107 -10.43 -14.60 7.73
C ALA A 107 -10.89 -16.07 7.77
N SER A 108 -11.23 -16.66 6.62
CA SER A 108 -11.60 -18.06 6.45
C SER A 108 -10.48 -19.09 6.65
N ASP A 109 -9.21 -18.72 6.49
CA ASP A 109 -8.06 -19.61 6.69
C ASP A 109 -7.40 -19.47 8.08
N GLY A 110 -7.75 -18.40 8.80
CA GLY A 110 -7.60 -18.25 10.22
C GLY A 110 -6.99 -16.89 10.58
N TYR A 111 -6.95 -16.58 11.88
CA TYR A 111 -6.44 -15.30 12.36
C TYR A 111 -6.02 -15.40 13.83
N MET A 112 -5.29 -14.38 14.29
CA MET A 112 -4.94 -14.25 15.70
C MET A 112 -6.01 -13.48 16.47
N LEU A 113 -6.37 -13.98 17.65
CA LEU A 113 -7.39 -13.42 18.53
C LEU A 113 -6.85 -13.32 19.95
N PHE A 114 -6.94 -12.15 20.57
CA PHE A 114 -6.89 -12.01 22.02
C PHE A 114 -8.31 -11.86 22.54
N PHE A 115 -8.84 -12.84 23.30
CA PHE A 115 -10.24 -12.84 23.72
C PHE A 115 -10.41 -12.57 25.22
N GLY A 116 -10.05 -11.36 25.66
CA GLY A 116 -10.09 -10.96 27.08
C GLY A 116 -11.42 -11.25 27.79
N ASN A 117 -12.55 -11.13 27.08
CA ASN A 117 -13.85 -11.40 27.67
C ASN A 117 -14.08 -12.88 28.01
N LYS A 118 -13.57 -13.81 27.19
CA LYS A 118 -13.59 -15.26 27.49
C LYS A 118 -12.82 -15.56 28.78
N PHE A 119 -11.72 -14.87 29.01
CA PHE A 119 -10.88 -15.08 30.19
C PHE A 119 -11.50 -14.55 31.49
N ASN A 120 -12.41 -13.59 31.37
CA ASN A 120 -13.22 -13.04 32.47
C ASN A 120 -14.64 -13.60 32.51
N ALA A 121 -14.90 -14.75 31.86
CA ALA A 121 -16.17 -15.44 31.85
C ALA A 121 -16.06 -16.88 32.38
N ASP A 122 -17.21 -17.49 32.67
CA ASP A 122 -17.27 -18.92 32.95
C ASP A 122 -16.88 -19.74 31.72
N ALA A 123 -16.61 -21.03 31.91
CA ALA A 123 -16.18 -21.92 30.82
C ALA A 123 -17.22 -22.03 29.68
N ALA A 124 -18.49 -21.77 29.98
CA ALA A 124 -19.57 -21.74 28.99
C ALA A 124 -19.66 -20.39 28.25
N CYS A 125 -18.86 -19.39 28.63
CA CYS A 125 -18.87 -18.05 28.06
C CYS A 125 -20.24 -17.35 28.19
N THR A 126 -20.99 -17.65 29.25
CA THR A 126 -22.35 -17.15 29.51
C THR A 126 -22.43 -16.21 30.72
N THR A 127 -21.55 -16.41 31.71
CA THR A 127 -21.57 -15.66 32.96
C THR A 127 -20.29 -14.84 33.09
N TYR A 128 -20.45 -13.56 33.38
CA TYR A 128 -19.33 -12.66 33.71
C TYR A 128 -18.76 -12.97 35.10
N LEU A 129 -17.43 -13.06 35.23
CA LEU A 129 -16.73 -13.43 36.46
C LEU A 129 -15.83 -12.35 37.05
N GLY A 130 -15.48 -11.29 36.31
CA GLY A 130 -14.66 -10.20 36.84
C GLY A 130 -14.01 -9.30 35.78
N ASP A 131 -13.17 -8.37 36.25
CA ASP A 131 -12.49 -7.36 35.41
C ASP A 131 -10.96 -7.47 35.50
N THR A 132 -10.42 -8.69 35.55
CA THR A 132 -8.96 -8.86 35.56
C THR A 132 -8.39 -8.25 34.28
N PRO A 133 -7.50 -7.25 34.36
CA PRO A 133 -6.86 -6.69 33.17
C PRO A 133 -5.84 -7.68 32.63
N TRP A 134 -5.75 -7.74 31.31
CA TRP A 134 -4.83 -8.62 30.60
C TRP A 134 -3.68 -7.83 29.99
N ASP A 135 -2.53 -8.48 29.96
CA ASP A 135 -1.29 -8.06 29.33
C ASP A 135 -0.67 -9.25 28.60
N GLY A 136 -0.60 -9.16 27.28
CA GLY A 136 -0.03 -10.20 26.44
C GLY A 136 0.25 -9.73 25.02
N TYR A 137 1.24 -10.36 24.39
CA TYR A 137 1.65 -9.99 23.04
C TYR A 137 2.05 -11.19 22.19
N ILE A 138 1.92 -10.99 20.88
CA ILE A 138 2.60 -11.77 19.86
C ILE A 138 3.67 -10.91 19.18
N GLN A 139 4.79 -11.51 18.82
CA GLN A 139 5.93 -10.80 18.26
C GLN A 139 6.57 -11.61 17.14
N THR A 140 6.87 -10.93 16.05
CA THR A 140 7.67 -11.46 14.94
C THR A 140 9.03 -12.03 15.40
N ASN A 141 9.59 -12.91 14.58
CA ASN A 141 11.03 -13.17 14.60
C ASN A 141 11.84 -11.92 14.21
N GLU A 142 13.17 -12.00 14.31
CA GLU A 142 14.07 -10.97 13.77
C GLU A 142 13.84 -10.81 12.26
N LEU A 143 13.52 -9.59 11.83
CA LEU A 143 13.33 -9.21 10.44
C LEU A 143 14.55 -8.42 9.95
N ASP A 144 15.12 -8.82 8.81
CA ASP A 144 16.18 -8.05 8.13
C ASP A 144 15.55 -7.05 7.16
N LEU A 145 15.66 -5.77 7.52
CA LEU A 145 15.16 -4.64 6.74
C LEU A 145 16.30 -3.72 6.27
N SER A 146 17.54 -4.22 6.27
CA SER A 146 18.75 -3.44 5.96
C SER A 146 18.78 -2.87 4.54
N ALA A 147 18.07 -3.50 3.61
CA ALA A 147 17.98 -3.07 2.21
C ALA A 147 16.89 -2.02 1.94
N TYR A 148 16.05 -1.70 2.93
CA TYR A 148 14.84 -0.89 2.73
C TYR A 148 14.95 0.46 3.45
N ASN A 149 14.84 1.55 2.69
CA ASN A 149 14.94 2.91 3.21
C ASN A 149 13.59 3.45 3.71
N SER A 150 12.49 2.76 3.41
CA SER A 150 11.13 3.12 3.81
C SER A 150 10.35 1.84 4.06
N VAL A 151 9.75 1.73 5.25
CA VAL A 151 9.10 0.51 5.72
C VAL A 151 7.73 0.86 6.27
N ILE A 152 6.70 0.26 5.67
CA ILE A 152 5.31 0.41 6.10
C ILE A 152 4.80 -0.95 6.59
N LEU A 153 4.24 -0.98 7.80
CA LEU A 153 3.50 -2.12 8.30
C LEU A 153 2.02 -1.95 7.97
N LYS A 154 1.42 -2.96 7.34
CA LYS A 154 -0.02 -3.04 7.04
C LYS A 154 -0.60 -4.29 7.68
N PHE A 155 -1.84 -4.21 8.14
CA PHE A 155 -2.59 -5.37 8.61
C PHE A 155 -4.08 -5.03 8.72
N GLN A 156 -4.90 -6.07 8.88
CA GLN A 156 -6.32 -5.95 9.17
C GLN A 156 -6.59 -6.36 10.61
N HIS A 157 -7.43 -5.58 11.29
CA HIS A 157 -7.86 -5.91 12.65
C HIS A 157 -9.30 -5.47 12.90
N ALA A 158 -9.92 -6.08 13.90
CA ALA A 158 -11.13 -5.59 14.54
C ALA A 158 -10.99 -5.74 16.06
N TYR A 159 -11.52 -4.77 16.80
CA TYR A 159 -11.39 -4.74 18.25
C TYR A 159 -12.62 -4.14 18.93
N ARG A 160 -12.77 -4.50 20.20
CA ARG A 160 -13.56 -3.77 21.19
C ARG A 160 -12.88 -3.98 22.55
N PHE A 161 -12.64 -2.91 23.29
CA PHE A 161 -11.84 -2.99 24.51
C PHE A 161 -12.47 -2.24 25.69
N CYS A 162 -12.11 -2.62 26.92
CA CYS A 162 -12.61 -2.06 28.17
C CYS A 162 -11.82 -2.59 29.39
N CYS A 163 -11.65 -1.89 30.51
CA CYS A 163 -11.74 -0.43 30.74
C CYS A 163 -10.74 -0.04 31.86
N ALA A 164 -9.52 -0.59 31.89
CA ALA A 164 -8.53 -0.01 32.80
C ALA A 164 -8.09 1.37 32.28
N GLY A 165 -7.72 2.28 33.18
CA GLY A 165 -7.51 3.70 32.84
C GLY A 165 -6.51 3.98 31.71
N ASN A 166 -5.59 3.05 31.45
CA ASN A 166 -4.58 3.13 30.39
C ASN A 166 -4.64 1.94 29.41
N ALA A 167 -5.84 1.39 29.16
CA ALA A 167 -6.04 0.31 28.19
C ALA A 167 -5.55 0.69 26.80
N ALA A 168 -4.77 -0.20 26.18
CA ALA A 168 -4.23 0.03 24.85
C ALA A 168 -4.11 -1.28 24.05
N LEU A 169 -4.28 -1.11 22.75
CA LEU A 169 -3.95 -2.10 21.74
C LEU A 169 -2.97 -1.41 20.81
N SER A 170 -1.72 -1.86 20.85
CA SER A 170 -0.61 -1.13 20.25
C SER A 170 0.30 -2.07 19.48
N VAL A 171 0.88 -1.55 18.41
CA VAL A 171 2.03 -2.16 17.75
C VAL A 171 3.28 -1.54 18.35
N PHE A 172 4.19 -2.35 18.87
CA PHE A 172 5.52 -1.90 19.28
C PHE A 172 6.56 -2.36 18.26
N VAL A 173 7.47 -1.46 17.90
CA VAL A 173 8.59 -1.74 16.99
C VAL A 173 9.91 -1.45 17.68
N SER A 174 10.88 -2.35 17.53
CA SER A 174 12.22 -2.22 18.09
C SER A 174 13.28 -2.77 17.14
N ASN A 175 14.48 -2.20 17.18
CA ASN A 175 15.67 -2.71 16.49
C ASN A 175 16.75 -3.25 17.43
N ASP A 176 16.50 -3.25 18.74
CA ASP A 176 17.46 -3.69 19.77
C ASP A 176 16.84 -4.55 20.88
N THR A 177 15.53 -4.81 20.82
CA THR A 177 14.69 -5.51 21.83
C THR A 177 14.57 -4.83 23.20
N ILE A 178 15.23 -3.69 23.38
CA ILE A 178 15.29 -2.93 24.64
C ILE A 178 14.40 -1.70 24.55
N ASN A 179 14.58 -0.89 23.50
CA ASN A 179 13.83 0.33 23.24
C ASN A 179 12.71 0.03 22.25
N TRP A 180 11.48 0.39 22.63
CA TRP A 180 10.29 0.10 21.83
C TRP A 180 9.54 1.40 21.49
N THR A 181 9.26 1.60 20.21
CA THR A 181 8.39 2.69 19.74
C THR A 181 6.97 2.17 19.64
N GLU A 182 6.05 2.85 20.32
CA GLU A 182 4.63 2.49 20.36
C GLU A 182 3.84 3.18 19.25
N TYR A 183 3.03 2.39 18.54
CA TYR A 183 2.00 2.83 17.60
C TYR A 183 0.65 2.34 18.12
N LYS A 184 -0.10 3.21 18.79
CA LYS A 184 -1.43 2.88 19.30
C LYS A 184 -2.42 2.73 18.15
N VAL A 185 -3.13 1.60 18.09
CA VAL A 185 -4.04 1.27 16.97
C VAL A 185 -5.52 1.19 17.37
N ASN A 186 -5.84 1.32 18.67
CA ASN A 186 -7.21 1.53 19.12
C ASN A 186 -7.56 3.03 19.15
N THR A 187 -8.16 3.52 18.08
CA THR A 187 -8.51 4.94 17.88
C THR A 187 -9.88 5.33 18.44
N LEU A 188 -10.71 4.35 18.78
CA LEU A 188 -12.06 4.55 19.29
C LEU A 188 -12.09 4.55 20.83
N PRO A 189 -13.09 5.21 21.46
CA PRO A 189 -13.27 5.13 22.91
C PRO A 189 -13.54 3.70 23.40
N PRO A 190 -13.24 3.40 24.68
CA PRO A 190 -13.62 2.13 25.30
C PRO A 190 -15.10 1.78 25.09
N ASN A 191 -15.41 0.49 25.06
CA ASN A 191 -16.73 -0.08 24.78
C ASN A 191 -17.28 0.14 23.36
N THR A 192 -16.54 0.83 22.49
CA THR A 192 -16.91 1.02 21.08
C THR A 192 -16.24 -0.05 20.22
N ALA A 193 -17.03 -0.79 19.44
CA ALA A 193 -16.48 -1.74 18.47
C ALA A 193 -15.97 -0.99 17.23
N SER A 194 -14.81 -1.42 16.71
CA SER A 194 -14.27 -0.91 15.45
C SER A 194 -15.10 -1.35 14.24
N THR A 195 -14.81 -0.77 13.08
CA THR A 195 -15.13 -1.38 11.79
C THR A 195 -14.48 -2.76 11.66
N ASN A 196 -15.04 -3.59 10.79
CA ASN A 196 -14.63 -4.98 10.63
C ASN A 196 -14.59 -5.35 9.14
N PRO A 197 -13.40 -5.49 8.53
CA PRO A 197 -12.10 -5.21 9.13
C PRO A 197 -11.83 -3.71 9.18
N THR A 198 -10.93 -3.28 10.06
CA THR A 198 -10.24 -2.00 9.97
C THR A 198 -8.89 -2.25 9.32
N ASN A 199 -8.55 -1.49 8.28
CA ASN A 199 -7.23 -1.55 7.65
C ASN A 199 -6.29 -0.58 8.35
N VAL A 200 -5.11 -1.06 8.73
CA VAL A 200 -4.07 -0.25 9.37
C VAL A 200 -2.88 -0.12 8.43
N SER A 201 -2.27 1.07 8.40
CA SER A 201 -1.03 1.36 7.68
C SER A 201 -0.16 2.27 8.55
N LEU A 202 0.96 1.74 9.05
CA LEU A 202 1.87 2.44 9.95
C LEU A 202 3.22 2.65 9.27
N ASN A 203 3.69 3.89 9.24
CA ASN A 203 5.07 4.17 8.86
C ASN A 203 5.99 3.85 10.04
N ILE A 204 6.75 2.76 9.92
CA ILE A 204 7.67 2.28 10.95
C ILE A 204 9.14 2.58 10.61
N SER A 205 9.37 3.37 9.56
CA SER A 205 10.70 3.66 9.01
C SER A 205 11.64 4.28 10.03
N SER A 206 11.13 5.09 10.97
CA SER A 206 11.94 5.73 12.02
C SER A 206 12.69 4.75 12.90
N VAL A 207 12.22 3.50 12.99
CA VAL A 207 12.86 2.42 13.77
C VAL A 207 13.39 1.33 12.85
N ALA A 208 12.69 1.02 11.76
CA ALA A 208 12.92 -0.19 10.98
C ALA A 208 13.79 0.01 9.73
N ALA A 209 13.82 1.21 9.14
CA ALA A 209 14.52 1.44 7.88
C ALA A 209 16.03 1.26 8.04
N GLY A 210 16.64 0.52 7.10
CA GLY A 210 18.07 0.23 7.08
C GLY A 210 18.57 -0.63 8.24
N GLN A 211 17.69 -1.22 9.05
CA GLN A 211 18.08 -2.04 10.20
C GLN A 211 18.09 -3.53 9.83
N SER A 212 19.16 -4.25 10.16
CA SER A 212 19.24 -5.71 9.94
C SER A 212 18.50 -6.53 10.99
N LYS A 213 18.00 -5.89 12.05
CA LYS A 213 17.28 -6.52 13.14
C LYS A 213 16.10 -5.65 13.51
N VAL A 214 14.90 -6.12 13.19
CA VAL A 214 13.64 -5.44 13.55
C VAL A 214 12.67 -6.45 14.13
N TYR A 215 11.95 -6.03 15.17
CA TYR A 215 10.94 -6.80 15.85
C TYR A 215 9.66 -5.98 15.90
N ILE A 216 8.57 -6.58 15.44
CA ILE A 216 7.21 -6.02 15.49
C ILE A 216 6.40 -6.85 16.49
N ARG A 217 5.72 -6.16 17.41
CA ARG A 217 4.93 -6.75 18.49
C ARG A 217 3.51 -6.21 18.48
N PHE A 218 2.51 -7.09 18.42
CA PHE A 218 1.11 -6.73 18.66
C PHE A 218 0.82 -6.96 20.14
N HIS A 219 0.66 -5.88 20.88
CA HIS A 219 0.61 -5.90 22.34
C HIS A 219 -0.68 -5.26 22.83
N LEU A 220 -1.43 -6.05 23.60
CA LEU A 220 -2.58 -5.58 24.34
C LEU A 220 -2.20 -5.56 25.82
N TYR A 221 -2.50 -4.45 26.49
CA TYR A 221 -2.23 -4.30 27.91
C TYR A 221 -3.27 -3.41 28.58
N ASN A 222 -3.42 -3.62 29.90
CA ASN A 222 -4.36 -2.87 30.73
C ASN A 222 -5.82 -2.94 30.23
N THR A 223 -6.26 -4.05 29.62
CA THR A 223 -7.66 -4.21 29.19
C THR A 223 -8.22 -5.55 29.66
N ALA A 224 -9.41 -5.52 30.26
CA ALA A 224 -10.06 -6.70 30.83
C ALA A 224 -11.00 -7.38 29.82
N HIS A 225 -11.58 -6.60 28.92
CA HIS A 225 -12.51 -7.01 27.87
C HIS A 225 -12.14 -6.30 26.55
N TYR A 226 -12.67 -6.60 25.36
CA TYR A 226 -13.48 -7.74 24.97
C TYR A 226 -12.68 -8.66 24.04
N TYR A 227 -12.25 -8.14 22.89
CA TYR A 227 -11.46 -8.90 21.91
C TYR A 227 -10.57 -7.99 21.07
N TRP A 228 -9.50 -8.57 20.52
CA TRP A 228 -8.70 -7.99 19.45
C TRP A 228 -8.29 -9.07 18.46
N THR A 229 -8.56 -8.84 17.18
CA THR A 229 -8.15 -9.73 16.09
C THR A 229 -7.00 -9.11 15.30
N VAL A 230 -6.12 -9.91 14.72
CA VAL A 230 -5.06 -9.47 13.81
C VAL A 230 -4.91 -10.49 12.70
N ASP A 231 -4.87 -10.02 11.45
CA ASP A 231 -4.71 -10.84 10.25
C ASP A 231 -4.14 -10.01 9.09
N ASP A 232 -3.79 -10.67 7.99
CA ASP A 232 -3.28 -10.06 6.76
C ASP A 232 -2.09 -9.12 7.01
N VAL A 233 -1.13 -9.54 7.84
CA VAL A 233 0.02 -8.73 8.24
C VAL A 233 1.03 -8.69 7.09
N ALA A 234 1.35 -7.50 6.59
CA ALA A 234 2.32 -7.27 5.52
C ALA A 234 3.33 -6.19 5.92
N VAL A 235 4.62 -6.46 5.74
CA VAL A 235 5.65 -5.42 5.75
C VAL A 235 5.96 -5.07 4.30
N THR A 236 5.70 -3.83 3.92
CA THR A 236 5.85 -3.36 2.53
C THR A 236 6.93 -2.30 2.43
N GLU A 237 7.62 -2.27 1.29
CA GLU A 237 8.54 -1.18 0.98
C GLU A 237 7.73 0.10 0.70
N GLY A 238 8.01 1.15 1.47
CA GLY A 238 7.43 2.47 1.27
C GLY A 238 8.13 3.24 0.15
N ALA A 239 7.59 4.39 -0.24
CA ALA A 239 8.17 5.14 -1.36
C ALA A 239 9.56 5.63 -0.96
N THR A 240 10.53 5.49 -1.86
CA THR A 240 11.90 6.01 -1.63
C THR A 240 11.90 7.52 -1.38
N ASN A 241 10.91 8.23 -1.95
CA ASN A 241 10.61 9.61 -1.66
C ASN A 241 9.11 9.75 -1.38
N ASP A 242 8.75 10.13 -0.16
CA ASP A 242 7.38 10.51 0.19
C ASP A 242 7.16 11.95 -0.26
N VAL A 243 6.72 12.12 -1.51
CA VAL A 243 6.36 13.43 -2.03
C VAL A 243 4.92 13.72 -1.63
N GLN A 244 4.77 14.40 -0.50
CA GLN A 244 3.48 14.97 -0.10
C GLN A 244 3.34 16.36 -0.73
N LEU A 245 2.29 16.57 -1.53
CA LEU A 245 1.88 17.91 -1.94
C LEU A 245 1.21 18.59 -0.73
N THR A 246 2.01 19.31 0.06
CA THR A 246 1.54 19.96 1.30
C THR A 246 0.76 21.23 1.02
N THR A 247 1.17 21.95 -0.02
CA THR A 247 0.51 23.16 -0.51
C THR A 247 0.72 23.25 -2.02
N GLU A 248 -0.35 23.56 -2.74
CA GLU A 248 -0.26 24.05 -4.10
C GLU A 248 -0.40 25.58 -4.04
N ALA A 249 0.64 26.28 -4.46
CA ALA A 249 0.58 27.73 -4.65
C ALA A 249 0.97 28.02 -6.10
N ALA A 250 -0.01 28.44 -6.89
CA ALA A 250 0.21 28.92 -8.23
C ALA A 250 0.34 30.45 -8.17
N ASP A 251 1.56 30.97 -8.37
CA ASP A 251 1.80 32.40 -8.53
C ASP A 251 1.83 32.74 -10.03
N TYR A 252 0.81 33.47 -10.48
CA TYR A 252 0.74 34.02 -11.84
C TYR A 252 0.90 35.54 -11.82
N ASN A 253 1.85 36.07 -11.06
CA ASN A 253 2.24 37.48 -11.15
C ASN A 253 3.04 37.76 -12.43
N TYR A 254 2.36 37.77 -13.56
CA TYR A 254 2.84 38.47 -14.75
C TYR A 254 2.24 39.86 -14.77
N GLN A 255 3.05 40.86 -14.40
CA GLN A 255 2.67 42.27 -14.28
C GLN A 255 2.06 42.88 -15.57
N TYR A 256 2.11 42.14 -16.70
CA TYR A 256 1.56 42.52 -18.01
C TYR A 256 0.95 41.35 -18.81
N GLY A 257 0.43 40.30 -18.15
CA GLY A 257 0.03 39.02 -18.81
C GLY A 257 -1.18 39.05 -19.77
N GLY A 258 -1.99 40.10 -19.77
CA GLY A 258 -3.18 40.18 -20.64
C GLY A 258 -4.21 39.06 -20.42
N PHE A 259 -5.17 38.91 -21.33
CA PHE A 259 -6.29 37.95 -21.21
C PHE A 259 -5.87 36.46 -21.22
N TYR A 260 -4.61 36.16 -21.57
CA TYR A 260 -4.11 34.78 -21.70
C TYR A 260 -3.44 34.22 -20.44
N THR A 261 -3.32 35.01 -19.37
CA THR A 261 -2.84 34.55 -18.05
C THR A 261 -3.96 34.38 -17.03
N GLN A 262 -5.22 34.45 -17.46
CA GLN A 262 -6.39 34.30 -16.59
C GLN A 262 -6.85 32.85 -16.58
N MET A 263 -6.92 32.25 -15.40
CA MET A 263 -7.59 30.96 -15.22
C MET A 263 -9.11 31.19 -15.11
N PRO A 264 -9.94 30.48 -15.87
CA PRO A 264 -11.39 30.48 -15.70
C PRO A 264 -11.76 30.21 -14.23
N LEU A 265 -12.64 31.03 -13.65
CA LEU A 265 -13.03 30.94 -12.24
C LEU A 265 -13.51 29.54 -11.83
N ALA A 266 -14.11 28.79 -12.76
CA ALA A 266 -14.53 27.40 -12.56
C ALA A 266 -13.35 26.45 -12.29
N GLN A 267 -12.19 26.66 -12.91
CA GLN A 267 -10.97 25.87 -12.70
C GLN A 267 -10.23 26.29 -11.43
N ALA A 268 -10.32 27.56 -11.03
CA ALA A 268 -9.72 28.07 -9.79
C ALA A 268 -10.41 27.53 -8.52
N SER A 269 -11.67 27.12 -8.62
CA SER A 269 -12.52 26.78 -7.46
C SER A 269 -12.55 25.29 -7.08
N THR A 270 -11.89 24.41 -7.85
CA THR A 270 -12.12 22.94 -7.74
C THR A 270 -11.00 22.13 -7.11
N SER A 271 -9.97 22.75 -6.51
CA SER A 271 -8.98 22.02 -5.71
C SER A 271 -9.49 21.76 -4.29
N ASN A 272 -10.62 21.07 -4.15
CA ASN A 272 -11.05 20.52 -2.87
C ASN A 272 -10.50 19.10 -2.74
N ILE A 273 -9.22 18.99 -2.35
CA ILE A 273 -8.72 17.75 -1.78
C ILE A 273 -9.36 17.65 -0.40
N THR A 274 -10.42 16.86 -0.32
CA THR A 274 -11.07 16.51 0.95
C THR A 274 -10.48 15.19 1.41
N TRP A 275 -9.88 15.20 2.60
CA TRP A 275 -9.44 14.01 3.32
C TRP A 275 -10.59 13.47 4.17
#